data_AF-A0A8H7K5L8-F1
#
_entry.id   AF-A0A8H7K5L8-F1
#
_cell.length_a   1.000
_cell.length_b   1.000
_cell.length_c   1.000
_cell.angle_alpha   90.00
_cell.angle_beta   90.00
_cell.angle_gamma   90.00
#
_symmetry.space_group_name_H-M   'P 1'
#
loop_
_entity.id
_entity.type
_entity.pdbx_description
1 polymer ?
#
loop_
_entity_poly.entity_id
_entity_poly.type
_entity_poly.pdbx_seq_one_letter_code
_entity_poly.pdbx_strand_id
1 'polypeptide(L)'
;MRCNGFGVVSWLAAVQLCAAASSPCKQIADDQLKLASSLDLSFPSDIRYLAGFDAELAFQCVTSVALDVQDATDMLAYIKKYFSFQSTLAYLKNPPKSYQQLPVDVMGRLDAIGKKITEGAYSNQYALELDIQAVIRDAHEGHLSYNAGVIGLFSWFLPDGLVSISSDGQEIPEIYANSDIISRVNNASPIVQLQGQSPFSYLRSYLERTTAAMGLIDPHAEWNQLMVNSANQFSRTGTSGDSSIAYDFFQSTTIYNGKSIQGKFKNGTSFEWVYKAGASINLTDYSYTSAKGIKKGRVTNEKTSSVKSLSVNNLIPESIKITEVEGAPGSPRSNIPYRSYPRNPVVVQSNFSVGGTVSGYVLEDESIGVLSIPNFAANSLANAATFSDTVKSFIKQAKSANATKIVIDLSGNGGEPFSSPLTCSVNSSLGSNRPHYFELVLYPS
;
A
#
# COMPACT_ATOMS: atom_id res chain seq x y z
N MET A 1 81.65 -25.97 -27.16
CA MET A 1 80.89 -24.70 -27.05
C MET A 1 79.46 -24.95 -27.51
N ARG A 2 78.50 -24.35 -26.78
CA ARG A 2 77.04 -24.30 -26.97
C ARG A 2 76.21 -25.46 -26.39
N CYS A 3 75.76 -25.22 -25.16
CA CYS A 3 74.57 -25.79 -24.54
C CYS A 3 73.31 -25.26 -25.24
N ASN A 4 72.36 -26.14 -25.56
CA ASN A 4 70.98 -25.76 -25.91
C ASN A 4 70.04 -26.17 -24.76
N GLY A 5 69.22 -25.22 -24.34
CA GLY A 5 68.39 -25.29 -23.14
C GLY A 5 67.10 -26.08 -23.32
N PHE A 6 66.70 -26.73 -22.23
CA PHE A 6 65.34 -27.20 -21.99
C PHE A 6 64.56 -26.05 -21.32
N GLY A 7 63.62 -25.46 -22.05
CA GLY A 7 62.65 -24.52 -21.50
C GLY A 7 61.43 -25.29 -20.99
N VAL A 8 61.21 -25.22 -19.67
CA VAL A 8 60.02 -25.72 -18.98
C VAL A 8 58.84 -24.82 -19.34
N VAL A 9 57.82 -25.36 -20.01
CA VAL A 9 56.56 -24.65 -20.24
C VAL A 9 55.68 -24.84 -19.00
N SER A 10 55.58 -23.81 -18.17
CA SER A 10 54.62 -23.78 -17.07
C SER A 10 53.20 -23.60 -17.61
N TRP A 11 52.34 -24.59 -17.41
CA TRP A 11 50.89 -24.40 -17.52
C TRP A 11 50.41 -23.66 -16.26
N LEU A 12 50.32 -22.34 -16.35
CA LEU A 12 49.50 -21.56 -15.42
C LEU A 12 48.03 -21.90 -15.72
N ALA A 13 47.45 -22.80 -14.93
CA ALA A 13 46.01 -22.93 -14.86
C ALA A 13 45.46 -21.57 -14.40
N ALA A 14 44.81 -20.85 -15.32
CA ALA A 14 43.98 -19.73 -14.96
C ALA A 14 42.84 -20.28 -14.11
N VAL A 15 43.00 -20.23 -12.79
CA VAL A 15 41.87 -20.29 -11.86
C VAL A 15 41.06 -19.04 -12.16
N GLN A 16 40.12 -19.18 -13.08
CA GLN A 16 39.06 -18.21 -13.23
C GLN A 16 38.28 -18.30 -11.93
N LEU A 17 38.61 -17.41 -10.98
CA LEU A 17 37.76 -17.13 -9.85
C LEU A 17 36.42 -16.70 -10.46
N CYS A 18 35.49 -17.64 -10.56
CA CYS A 18 34.08 -17.31 -10.65
C CYS A 18 33.82 -16.47 -9.41
N ALA A 19 33.74 -15.14 -9.57
CA ALA A 19 33.22 -14.29 -8.53
C ALA A 19 31.86 -14.90 -8.16
N ALA A 20 31.72 -15.37 -6.92
CA ALA A 20 30.48 -15.96 -6.45
C ALA A 20 29.36 -14.96 -6.79
N ALA A 21 28.35 -15.42 -7.55
CA ALA A 21 27.23 -14.58 -7.92
C ALA A 21 26.68 -13.93 -6.63
N SER A 22 26.58 -12.60 -6.62
CA SER A 22 26.08 -11.86 -5.47
C SER A 22 24.67 -12.36 -5.13
N SER A 23 24.36 -12.52 -3.83
CA SER A 23 23.03 -12.97 -3.42
C SER A 23 21.92 -12.03 -3.93
N PRO A 24 20.69 -12.50 -4.18
CA PRO A 24 19.59 -11.64 -4.64
C PRO A 24 19.38 -10.38 -3.78
N CYS A 25 19.47 -10.52 -2.46
CA CYS A 25 19.36 -9.39 -1.53
C CYS A 25 20.49 -8.38 -1.67
N LYS A 26 21.71 -8.85 -1.97
CA LYS A 26 22.84 -7.95 -2.24
C LYS A 26 22.65 -7.21 -3.56
N GLN A 27 22.17 -7.90 -4.59
CA GLN A 27 21.92 -7.29 -5.90
C GLN A 27 20.90 -6.15 -5.81
N ILE A 28 19.79 -6.33 -5.08
CA ILE A 28 18.79 -5.27 -4.92
C ILE A 28 19.31 -4.11 -4.08
N ALA A 29 20.05 -4.38 -3.00
CA ALA A 29 20.69 -3.32 -2.23
C ALA A 29 21.65 -2.49 -3.10
N ASP A 30 22.37 -3.14 -4.04
CA ASP A 30 23.24 -2.45 -5.00
C ASP A 30 22.44 -1.64 -6.03
N ASP A 31 21.32 -2.15 -6.51
CA ASP A 31 20.44 -1.41 -7.43
C ASP A 31 19.81 -0.19 -6.77
N GLN A 32 19.49 -0.26 -5.47
CA GLN A 32 19.03 0.88 -4.69
C GLN A 32 20.09 2.00 -4.64
N LEU A 33 21.37 1.63 -4.42
CA LEU A 33 22.47 2.60 -4.42
C LEU A 33 22.65 3.28 -5.77
N LYS A 34 22.58 2.51 -6.87
CA LYS A 34 22.68 3.06 -8.22
C LYS A 34 21.54 4.04 -8.50
N LEU A 35 20.31 3.67 -8.17
CA LEU A 35 19.14 4.54 -8.36
C LEU A 35 19.27 5.84 -7.55
N ALA A 36 19.66 5.75 -6.28
CA ALA A 36 19.88 6.90 -5.42
C ALA A 36 20.94 7.87 -5.98
N SER A 37 22.00 7.34 -6.62
CA SER A 37 23.05 8.17 -7.23
C SER A 37 22.66 8.89 -8.53
N SER A 38 21.53 8.52 -9.14
CA SER A 38 21.10 9.00 -10.46
C SER A 38 19.98 10.05 -10.43
N LEU A 39 19.42 10.36 -9.26
CA LEU A 39 18.24 11.20 -9.10
C LEU A 39 18.59 12.55 -8.45
N ASP A 40 18.22 13.66 -9.11
CA ASP A 40 18.22 15.00 -8.52
C ASP A 40 16.87 15.22 -7.81
N LEU A 41 16.85 15.08 -6.49
CA LEU A 41 15.62 15.03 -5.71
C LEU A 41 15.40 16.35 -4.97
N SER A 42 14.47 17.17 -5.48
CA SER A 42 13.99 18.39 -4.82
C SER A 42 12.92 18.16 -3.75
N PHE A 43 12.57 16.90 -3.44
CA PHE A 43 11.51 16.54 -2.49
C PHE A 43 11.96 15.47 -1.48
N PRO A 44 11.94 15.74 -0.17
CA PRO A 44 12.16 14.73 0.85
C PRO A 44 10.90 14.46 1.71
N SER A 45 10.51 13.19 1.79
CA SER A 45 10.55 12.45 3.07
C SER A 45 10.17 10.98 2.93
N ASP A 46 9.53 10.53 1.83
CA ASP A 46 9.52 9.10 1.50
C ASP A 46 9.25 8.82 0.01
N ILE A 47 10.26 8.34 -0.71
CA ILE A 47 10.14 7.94 -2.13
C ILE A 47 10.06 6.40 -2.22
N ARG A 48 9.58 5.73 -1.17
CA ARG A 48 9.64 4.26 -0.90
C ARG A 48 10.95 3.63 -1.40
N TYR A 49 11.98 4.42 -1.10
CA TYR A 49 13.43 4.32 -1.25
C TYR A 49 14.06 3.73 -2.53
N LEU A 50 13.49 3.59 -3.72
CA LEU A 50 13.26 4.63 -4.73
C LEU A 50 12.90 3.83 -6.00
N ALA A 51 11.61 3.67 -6.27
CA ALA A 51 10.97 2.71 -7.19
C ALA A 51 11.70 2.35 -8.51
N GLY A 52 11.74 1.05 -8.85
CA GLY A 52 12.18 0.54 -10.15
C GLY A 52 12.86 -0.84 -10.16
N PHE A 53 12.98 -1.52 -9.00
CA PHE A 53 13.67 -2.82 -8.90
C PHE A 53 13.00 -3.90 -9.74
N ASP A 54 13.80 -4.88 -10.15
CA ASP A 54 13.25 -6.11 -10.72
C ASP A 54 12.40 -6.86 -9.67
N ALA A 55 11.14 -7.10 -10.02
CA ALA A 55 10.16 -7.72 -9.12
C ALA A 55 10.50 -9.16 -8.75
N GLU A 56 11.07 -9.92 -9.69
CA GLU A 56 11.44 -11.32 -9.50
C GLU A 56 12.67 -11.43 -8.61
N LEU A 57 13.66 -10.55 -8.80
CA LEU A 57 14.81 -10.45 -7.92
C LEU A 57 14.41 -10.14 -6.47
N ALA A 58 13.38 -9.30 -6.26
CA ALA A 58 12.88 -8.96 -4.93
C ALA A 58 12.23 -10.17 -4.26
N PHE A 59 11.44 -10.90 -5.03
CA PHE A 59 10.87 -12.17 -4.62
C PHE A 59 11.94 -13.22 -4.28
N GLN A 60 12.99 -13.34 -5.09
CA GLN A 60 14.13 -14.22 -4.82
C GLN A 60 14.86 -13.83 -3.52
N CYS A 61 14.97 -12.55 -3.21
CA CYS A 61 15.55 -12.11 -1.95
C CYS A 61 14.72 -12.57 -0.74
N VAL A 62 13.41 -12.28 -0.69
CA VAL A 62 12.59 -12.66 0.48
C VAL A 62 12.41 -14.17 0.62
N THR A 63 12.40 -14.92 -0.48
CA THR A 63 12.33 -16.39 -0.46
C THR A 63 13.65 -17.07 -0.12
N SER A 64 14.78 -16.34 -0.18
CA SER A 64 16.08 -16.84 0.28
C SER A 64 16.25 -16.85 1.80
N VAL A 65 15.31 -16.22 2.55
CA VAL A 65 15.31 -16.23 4.01
C VAL A 65 14.81 -17.57 4.53
N ALA A 66 15.74 -18.37 5.07
CA ALA A 66 15.43 -19.67 5.66
C ALA A 66 14.45 -19.53 6.84
N LEU A 67 13.52 -20.48 6.92
CA LEU A 67 12.64 -20.63 8.07
C LEU A 67 13.43 -21.22 9.25
N ASP A 68 13.21 -20.67 10.43
CA ASP A 68 13.63 -21.28 11.68
C ASP A 68 12.38 -21.61 12.50
N VAL A 69 12.28 -22.87 12.93
CA VAL A 69 11.07 -23.39 13.57
C VAL A 69 10.77 -22.67 14.89
N GLN A 70 11.80 -22.32 15.66
CA GLN A 70 11.61 -21.64 16.93
C GLN A 70 11.18 -20.19 16.70
N ASP A 71 11.89 -19.46 15.84
CA ASP A 71 11.55 -18.07 15.51
C ASP A 71 10.13 -17.96 14.91
N ALA A 72 9.76 -18.91 14.04
CA ALA A 72 8.43 -18.99 13.43
C ALA A 72 7.33 -19.24 14.47
N THR A 73 7.58 -20.16 15.41
CA THR A 73 6.65 -20.49 16.49
C THR A 73 6.44 -19.28 17.41
N ASP A 74 7.52 -18.58 17.77
CA ASP A 74 7.48 -17.40 18.61
C ASP A 74 6.75 -16.24 17.92
N MET A 75 7.04 -16.00 16.63
CA MET A 75 6.34 -15.01 15.81
C MET A 75 4.83 -15.28 15.79
N LEU A 76 4.42 -16.53 15.52
CA LEU A 76 3.00 -16.90 15.49
C LEU A 76 2.33 -16.71 16.85
N ALA A 77 3.02 -17.01 17.96
CA ALA A 77 2.51 -16.79 19.31
C ALA A 77 2.24 -15.30 19.58
N TYR A 78 3.14 -14.40 19.15
CA TYR A 78 2.90 -12.96 19.23
C TYR A 78 1.74 -12.51 18.36
N ILE A 79 1.66 -12.96 17.11
CA ILE A 79 0.55 -12.63 16.20
C ILE A 79 -0.79 -13.05 16.82
N LYS A 80 -0.89 -14.29 17.31
CA LYS A 80 -2.10 -14.77 18.01
C LYS A 80 -2.47 -13.90 19.21
N LYS A 81 -1.49 -13.45 19.99
CA LYS A 81 -1.72 -12.56 21.13
C LYS A 81 -2.34 -11.24 20.68
N TYR A 82 -1.79 -10.59 19.65
CA TYR A 82 -2.35 -9.34 19.13
C TYR A 82 -3.73 -9.55 18.49
N PHE A 83 -3.89 -10.61 17.69
CA PHE A 83 -5.14 -10.89 17.00
C PHE A 83 -6.27 -11.26 17.96
N SER A 84 -5.95 -11.76 19.16
CA SER A 84 -6.96 -12.01 20.21
C SER A 84 -7.69 -10.75 20.70
N PHE A 85 -7.14 -9.55 20.45
CA PHE A 85 -7.81 -8.27 20.74
C PHE A 85 -8.78 -7.84 19.64
N GLN A 86 -8.85 -8.55 18.51
CA GLN A 86 -9.78 -8.22 17.44
C GLN A 86 -11.22 -8.47 17.89
N SER A 87 -12.01 -7.40 17.98
CA SER A 87 -13.38 -7.46 18.52
C SER A 87 -14.35 -8.25 17.64
N THR A 88 -14.05 -8.41 16.36
CA THR A 88 -14.92 -9.08 15.38
C THR A 88 -14.73 -10.59 15.30
N LEU A 89 -13.78 -11.20 16.03
CA LEU A 89 -13.45 -12.64 15.92
C LEU A 89 -14.66 -13.58 16.01
N ALA A 90 -15.58 -13.34 16.94
CA ALA A 90 -16.76 -14.18 17.11
C ALA A 90 -17.73 -14.09 15.92
N TYR A 91 -17.88 -12.89 15.35
CA TYR A 91 -18.72 -12.62 14.19
C TYR A 91 -18.08 -13.12 12.90
N LEU A 92 -16.76 -13.02 12.75
CA LEU A 92 -16.04 -13.60 11.61
C LEU A 92 -16.19 -15.12 11.59
N LYS A 93 -16.10 -15.76 12.75
CA LYS A 93 -16.24 -17.22 12.87
C LYS A 93 -17.68 -17.70 12.63
N ASN A 94 -18.67 -16.94 13.10
CA ASN A 94 -20.09 -17.28 12.99
C ASN A 94 -20.91 -16.05 12.55
N PRO A 95 -20.82 -15.63 11.28
CA PRO A 95 -21.47 -14.42 10.83
C PRO A 95 -22.99 -14.62 10.72
N PRO A 96 -23.78 -13.53 10.80
CA PRO A 96 -25.21 -13.59 10.54
C PRO A 96 -25.47 -14.04 9.09
N LYS A 97 -26.65 -14.62 8.83
CA LYS A 97 -27.01 -15.13 7.48
C LYS A 97 -26.98 -14.08 6.37
N SER A 98 -27.08 -12.80 6.71
CA SER A 98 -27.01 -11.67 5.78
C SER A 98 -25.58 -11.23 5.45
N TYR A 99 -24.57 -11.77 6.13
CA TYR A 99 -23.17 -11.48 5.84
C TYR A 99 -22.80 -12.11 4.49
N GLN A 100 -22.14 -11.34 3.63
CA GLN A 100 -21.89 -11.74 2.25
C GLN A 100 -20.58 -12.51 2.07
N GLN A 101 -19.64 -12.34 3.01
CA GLN A 101 -18.36 -13.04 3.01
C GLN A 101 -18.45 -14.38 3.74
N LEU A 102 -17.51 -15.29 3.47
CA LEU A 102 -17.48 -16.60 4.10
C LEU A 102 -17.10 -16.51 5.58
N PRO A 103 -17.62 -17.41 6.45
CA PRO A 103 -17.15 -17.52 7.82
C PRO A 103 -15.66 -17.87 7.90
N VAL A 104 -14.91 -17.22 8.78
CA VAL A 104 -13.49 -17.48 9.01
C VAL A 104 -13.17 -17.59 10.50
N ASP A 105 -12.66 -18.75 10.90
CA ASP A 105 -12.06 -18.95 12.22
C ASP A 105 -10.59 -18.50 12.22
N VAL A 106 -10.37 -17.19 12.42
CA VAL A 106 -9.02 -16.59 12.41
C VAL A 106 -8.08 -17.30 13.39
N MET A 107 -8.49 -17.48 14.64
CA MET A 107 -7.65 -18.11 15.66
C MET A 107 -7.41 -19.59 15.37
N GLY A 108 -8.43 -20.33 14.93
CA GLY A 108 -8.29 -21.73 14.54
C GLY A 108 -7.39 -21.93 13.31
N ARG A 109 -7.39 -21.00 12.35
CA ARG A 109 -6.46 -21.03 11.22
C ARG A 109 -5.02 -20.73 11.64
N LEU A 110 -4.81 -19.80 12.57
CA LEU A 110 -3.48 -19.58 13.15
C LEU A 110 -3.00 -20.82 13.92
N ASP A 111 -3.88 -21.56 14.60
CA ASP A 111 -3.53 -22.86 15.22
C ASP A 111 -3.11 -23.91 14.17
N ALA A 112 -3.81 -23.96 13.03
CA ALA A 112 -3.44 -24.85 11.92
C ALA A 112 -2.08 -24.48 11.32
N ILE A 113 -1.76 -23.19 11.20
CA ILE A 113 -0.43 -22.71 10.81
C ILE A 113 0.63 -23.18 11.80
N GLY A 114 0.35 -23.12 13.11
CA GLY A 114 1.26 -23.64 14.15
C GLY A 114 1.62 -25.11 13.95
N LYS A 115 0.65 -25.95 13.59
CA LYS A 115 0.89 -27.38 13.28
C LYS A 115 1.78 -27.54 12.04
N LYS A 116 1.47 -26.81 10.96
CA LYS A 116 2.27 -26.81 9.72
C LYS A 116 3.73 -26.40 9.96
N ILE A 117 3.98 -25.46 10.88
CA ILE A 117 5.35 -25.10 11.30
C ILE A 117 6.06 -26.33 11.89
N THR A 118 5.44 -27.01 12.87
CA THR A 118 6.05 -28.18 13.53
C THR A 118 6.21 -29.40 12.61
N GLU A 119 5.36 -29.51 11.60
CA GLU A 119 5.41 -30.57 10.57
C GLU A 119 6.43 -30.28 9.46
N GLY A 120 7.08 -29.10 9.47
CA GLY A 120 8.05 -28.71 8.44
C GLY A 120 7.42 -28.43 7.07
N ALA A 121 6.16 -27.97 7.04
CA ALA A 121 5.41 -27.81 5.80
C ALA A 121 5.81 -26.56 4.97
N TYR A 122 6.60 -25.64 5.53
CA TYR A 122 7.01 -24.40 4.87
C TYR A 122 8.46 -24.47 4.39
N SER A 123 8.69 -24.08 3.14
CA SER A 123 10.02 -24.10 2.51
C SER A 123 10.93 -22.94 2.93
N ASN A 124 10.36 -21.81 3.32
CA ASN A 124 11.08 -20.60 3.75
C ASN A 124 10.17 -19.69 4.58
N GLN A 125 10.74 -18.61 5.13
CA GLN A 125 10.02 -17.64 5.97
C GLN A 125 8.87 -16.97 5.20
N TYR A 126 9.06 -16.64 3.92
CA TYR A 126 8.02 -16.00 3.09
C TYR A 126 6.79 -16.91 2.91
N ALA A 127 6.98 -18.22 2.73
CA ALA A 127 5.89 -19.17 2.59
C ALA A 127 5.01 -19.27 3.85
N LEU A 128 5.61 -19.18 5.05
CA LEU A 128 4.88 -19.09 6.31
C LEU A 128 4.08 -17.78 6.38
N GLU A 129 4.75 -16.65 6.14
CA GLU A 129 4.11 -15.33 6.24
C GLU A 129 3.00 -15.14 5.20
N LEU A 130 3.09 -15.78 4.03
CA LEU A 130 2.03 -15.80 3.02
C LEU A 130 0.78 -16.54 3.51
N ASP A 131 0.91 -17.64 4.26
CA ASP A 131 -0.23 -18.36 4.85
C ASP A 131 -0.89 -17.51 5.95
N ILE A 132 -0.10 -16.73 6.70
CA ILE A 132 -0.61 -15.74 7.67
C ILE A 132 -1.38 -14.63 6.95
N GLN A 133 -0.86 -14.09 5.83
CA GLN A 133 -1.59 -13.09 5.03
C GLN A 133 -2.91 -13.63 4.47
N ALA A 134 -2.96 -14.92 4.12
CA ALA A 134 -4.21 -15.54 3.69
C ALA A 134 -5.27 -15.55 4.81
N VAL A 135 -4.88 -15.75 6.08
CA VAL A 135 -5.81 -15.63 7.22
C VAL A 135 -6.40 -14.23 7.31
N ILE A 136 -5.57 -13.21 7.14
CA ILE A 136 -5.95 -11.81 7.23
C ILE A 136 -6.87 -11.40 6.08
N ARG A 137 -6.48 -11.74 4.85
CA ARG A 137 -7.28 -11.47 3.64
C ARG A 137 -8.68 -12.05 3.78
N ASP A 138 -8.78 -13.34 4.10
CA ASP A 138 -10.07 -14.03 4.15
C ASP A 138 -10.93 -13.57 5.34
N ALA A 139 -10.34 -12.87 6.34
CA ALA A 139 -11.10 -12.28 7.43
C ALA A 139 -11.97 -11.10 6.97
N HIS A 140 -11.73 -10.51 5.79
CA HIS A 140 -12.48 -9.37 5.26
C HIS A 140 -12.66 -8.23 6.28
N GLU A 141 -11.59 -7.95 7.03
CA GLU A 141 -11.55 -7.00 8.13
C GLU A 141 -10.50 -5.92 7.85
N GLY A 142 -10.98 -4.70 7.58
CA GLY A 142 -10.12 -3.59 7.14
C GLY A 142 -9.12 -3.09 8.19
N HIS A 143 -9.30 -3.46 9.46
CA HIS A 143 -8.39 -3.08 10.55
C HIS A 143 -7.52 -4.23 11.07
N LEU A 144 -7.68 -5.44 10.52
CA LEU A 144 -6.82 -6.57 10.82
C LEU A 144 -5.70 -6.60 9.78
N SER A 145 -4.47 -6.34 10.21
CA SER A 145 -3.33 -6.30 9.30
C SER A 145 -2.05 -6.82 9.95
N TYR A 146 -1.13 -7.29 9.10
CA TYR A 146 0.22 -7.70 9.49
C TYR A 146 1.19 -7.18 8.43
N ASN A 147 1.89 -6.09 8.73
CA ASN A 147 2.86 -5.47 7.82
C ASN A 147 4.28 -5.56 8.40
N ALA A 148 4.71 -6.76 8.78
CA ALA A 148 6.02 -7.03 9.37
C ALA A 148 6.70 -8.21 8.66
N GLY A 149 7.78 -8.74 9.24
CA GLY A 149 8.49 -9.87 8.67
C GLY A 149 9.14 -9.58 7.32
N VAL A 150 9.36 -10.65 6.56
CA VAL A 150 9.88 -10.59 5.18
C VAL A 150 8.81 -10.20 4.17
N ILE A 151 7.53 -10.52 4.42
CA ILE A 151 6.41 -10.20 3.52
C ILE A 151 6.16 -8.69 3.45
N GLY A 152 6.42 -7.97 4.54
CA GLY A 152 6.33 -6.52 4.60
C GLY A 152 7.57 -5.79 4.06
N LEU A 153 8.60 -6.49 3.56
CA LEU A 153 9.85 -5.85 3.11
C LEU A 153 9.72 -5.17 1.75
N PHE A 154 8.92 -5.74 0.86
CA PHE A 154 8.72 -5.23 -0.49
C PHE A 154 7.23 -5.04 -0.78
N SER A 155 6.93 -4.08 -1.65
CA SER A 155 5.65 -3.98 -2.33
C SER A 155 5.90 -4.09 -3.83
N TRP A 156 4.98 -4.73 -4.54
CA TRP A 156 4.98 -4.86 -5.98
C TRP A 156 3.98 -3.89 -6.57
N PHE A 157 4.33 -3.28 -7.69
CA PHE A 157 3.47 -2.34 -8.38
C PHE A 157 3.53 -2.48 -9.89
N LEU A 158 2.39 -2.23 -10.53
CA LEU A 158 2.24 -2.18 -11.98
C LEU A 158 2.45 -0.74 -12.48
N PRO A 159 2.90 -0.56 -13.73
CA PRO A 159 3.07 0.75 -14.33
C PRO A 159 1.76 1.51 -14.55
N ASP A 160 0.61 0.82 -14.51
CA ASP A 160 -0.70 1.41 -14.76
C ASP A 160 -1.79 0.73 -13.91
N GLY A 161 -2.90 1.44 -13.70
CA GLY A 161 -4.07 0.99 -12.97
C GLY A 161 -5.26 0.71 -13.89
N LEU A 162 -6.38 0.28 -13.29
CA LEU A 162 -7.63 0.01 -14.00
C LEU A 162 -8.69 1.04 -13.63
N VAL A 163 -9.52 1.43 -14.59
CA VAL A 163 -10.71 2.25 -14.35
C VAL A 163 -11.93 1.48 -14.83
N SER A 164 -13.04 1.55 -14.08
CA SER A 164 -14.32 0.98 -14.48
C SER A 164 -15.26 2.10 -14.90
N ILE A 165 -15.71 2.11 -16.16
CA ILE A 165 -16.51 3.21 -16.73
C ILE A 165 -17.74 2.63 -17.42
N SER A 166 -18.91 3.13 -17.01
CA SER A 166 -20.15 2.98 -17.76
C SER A 166 -20.32 4.18 -18.69
N SER A 167 -20.73 3.95 -19.94
CA SER A 167 -20.90 5.01 -20.94
C SER A 167 -22.06 5.96 -20.61
N ASP A 168 -23.06 5.49 -19.88
CA ASP A 168 -24.29 6.22 -19.56
C ASP A 168 -24.67 6.14 -18.06
N GLY A 169 -23.84 5.48 -17.25
CA GLY A 169 -24.10 5.27 -15.82
C GLY A 169 -25.13 4.18 -15.52
N GLN A 170 -25.66 3.47 -16.54
CA GLN A 170 -26.66 2.42 -16.41
C GLN A 170 -26.16 1.07 -16.94
N GLU A 171 -25.46 1.09 -18.09
CA GLU A 171 -24.86 -0.10 -18.68
C GLU A 171 -23.75 -0.66 -17.79
N ILE A 172 -23.51 -1.97 -17.91
CA ILE A 172 -22.42 -2.64 -17.19
C ILE A 172 -21.10 -1.96 -17.55
N PRO A 173 -20.34 -1.46 -16.56
CA PRO A 173 -19.08 -0.80 -16.83
C PRO A 173 -18.07 -1.67 -17.59
N GLU A 174 -17.43 -1.09 -18.60
CA GLU A 174 -16.25 -1.67 -19.23
C GLU A 174 -14.99 -1.29 -18.42
N ILE A 175 -13.94 -2.11 -18.50
CA ILE A 175 -12.67 -1.88 -17.79
C ILE A 175 -11.65 -1.28 -18.75
N TYR A 176 -10.98 -0.22 -18.34
CA TYR A 176 -9.99 0.51 -19.14
C TYR A 176 -8.66 0.62 -18.41
N ALA A 177 -7.58 0.80 -19.16
CA ALA A 177 -6.31 1.25 -18.61
C ALA A 177 -6.43 2.72 -18.15
N ASN A 178 -5.93 3.05 -16.97
CA ASN A 178 -6.05 4.40 -16.43
C ASN A 178 -5.28 5.43 -17.28
N SER A 179 -4.11 5.05 -17.81
CA SER A 179 -3.35 5.92 -18.72
C SER A 179 -4.13 6.29 -19.99
N ASP A 180 -4.95 5.38 -20.54
CA ASP A 180 -5.80 5.66 -21.70
C ASP A 180 -6.88 6.70 -21.38
N ILE A 181 -7.47 6.64 -20.18
CA ILE A 181 -8.48 7.60 -19.74
C ILE A 181 -7.87 8.98 -19.51
N ILE A 182 -6.74 9.06 -18.80
CA ILE A 182 -6.12 10.34 -18.45
C ILE A 182 -5.54 11.04 -19.69
N SER A 183 -4.91 10.29 -20.60
CA SER A 183 -4.17 10.88 -21.72
C SER A 183 -4.93 10.89 -23.04
N ARG A 184 -5.92 10.00 -23.23
CA ARG A 184 -6.50 9.68 -24.54
C ARG A 184 -7.98 9.28 -24.46
N VAL A 185 -8.78 9.91 -23.60
CA VAL A 185 -10.18 9.51 -23.34
C VAL A 185 -11.00 9.22 -24.60
N ASN A 186 -10.87 10.03 -25.66
CA ASN A 186 -11.60 9.85 -26.92
C ASN A 186 -11.22 8.58 -27.71
N ASN A 187 -10.05 8.01 -27.44
CA ASN A 187 -9.50 6.83 -28.10
C ASN A 187 -9.29 5.67 -27.12
N ALA A 188 -9.80 5.77 -25.89
CA ALA A 188 -9.66 4.74 -24.89
C ALA A 188 -10.36 3.46 -25.35
N SER A 189 -9.65 2.33 -25.34
CA SER A 189 -10.22 1.04 -25.68
C SER A 189 -10.41 0.22 -24.41
N PRO A 190 -11.56 -0.46 -24.23
CA PRO A 190 -11.74 -1.40 -23.15
C PRO A 190 -10.70 -2.53 -23.19
N ILE A 191 -10.28 -2.99 -22.03
CA ILE A 191 -9.54 -4.24 -21.83
C ILE A 191 -10.57 -5.37 -21.89
N VAL A 192 -10.38 -6.32 -22.80
CA VAL A 192 -11.27 -7.48 -23.00
C VAL A 192 -10.64 -8.79 -22.55
N GLN A 193 -9.34 -8.78 -22.22
CA GLN A 193 -8.63 -9.96 -21.74
C GLN A 193 -7.50 -9.57 -20.77
N LEU A 194 -7.37 -10.31 -19.66
CA LEU A 194 -6.25 -10.27 -18.72
C LEU A 194 -5.78 -11.71 -18.47
N GLN A 195 -4.50 -12.00 -18.68
CA GLN A 195 -3.90 -13.33 -18.50
C GLN A 195 -4.70 -14.49 -19.12
N GLY A 196 -5.22 -14.29 -20.33
CA GLY A 196 -6.02 -15.31 -21.02
C GLY A 196 -7.49 -15.40 -20.60
N GLN A 197 -7.93 -14.60 -19.63
CA GLN A 197 -9.29 -14.65 -19.07
C GLN A 197 -10.05 -13.34 -19.35
N SER A 198 -11.38 -13.38 -19.23
CA SER A 198 -12.18 -12.15 -19.15
C SER A 198 -11.69 -11.28 -17.98
N PRO A 199 -11.72 -9.94 -18.07
CA PRO A 199 -11.31 -9.06 -16.98
C PRO A 199 -12.00 -9.38 -15.65
N PHE A 200 -13.31 -9.63 -15.67
CA PHE A 200 -14.08 -9.98 -14.47
C PHE A 200 -13.55 -11.23 -13.75
N SER A 201 -13.43 -12.35 -14.47
CA SER A 201 -12.93 -13.61 -13.90
C SER A 201 -11.51 -13.47 -13.35
N TYR A 202 -10.64 -12.75 -14.06
CA TYR A 202 -9.27 -12.52 -13.61
C TYR A 202 -9.21 -11.68 -12.34
N LEU A 203 -9.94 -10.56 -12.29
CA LEU A 203 -9.94 -9.64 -11.15
C LEU A 203 -10.59 -10.24 -9.90
N ARG A 204 -11.63 -11.06 -10.08
CA ARG A 204 -12.19 -11.86 -8.98
C ARG A 204 -11.14 -12.83 -8.41
N SER A 205 -10.46 -13.56 -9.28
CA SER A 205 -9.37 -14.47 -8.88
C SER A 205 -8.15 -13.73 -8.32
N TYR A 206 -7.99 -12.44 -8.66
CA TYR A 206 -6.95 -11.58 -8.10
C TYR A 206 -7.29 -11.23 -6.65
N LEU A 207 -8.51 -10.77 -6.36
CA LEU A 207 -8.99 -10.51 -4.98
C LEU A 207 -8.78 -11.72 -4.06
N GLU A 208 -9.14 -12.91 -4.53
CA GLU A 208 -9.00 -14.16 -3.76
C GLU A 208 -7.53 -14.52 -3.42
N ARG A 209 -6.54 -13.93 -4.10
CA ARG A 209 -5.12 -14.27 -3.94
C ARG A 209 -4.27 -13.17 -3.32
N THR A 210 -4.57 -11.90 -3.56
CA THR A 210 -3.55 -10.82 -3.50
C THR A 210 -3.85 -9.68 -2.53
N THR A 211 -5.09 -9.53 -2.06
CA THR A 211 -5.51 -8.38 -1.24
C THR A 211 -5.13 -8.56 0.23
N ALA A 212 -3.84 -8.47 0.51
CA ALA A 212 -3.30 -8.68 1.86
C ALA A 212 -3.54 -7.53 2.85
N ALA A 213 -4.13 -6.39 2.44
CA ALA A 213 -4.05 -5.18 3.27
C ALA A 213 -5.38 -4.57 3.74
N MET A 214 -6.49 -4.74 3.01
CA MET A 214 -7.78 -4.14 3.40
C MET A 214 -8.94 -4.99 2.87
N GLY A 215 -9.11 -6.20 3.41
CA GLY A 215 -10.32 -6.97 3.15
C GLY A 215 -11.53 -6.16 3.61
N LEU A 216 -12.51 -5.94 2.72
CA LEU A 216 -13.74 -5.25 3.07
C LEU A 216 -14.88 -6.25 3.23
N ILE A 217 -15.71 -5.95 4.21
CA ILE A 217 -16.90 -6.73 4.53
C ILE A 217 -17.88 -6.82 3.34
N ASP A 218 -17.93 -5.79 2.50
CA ASP A 218 -18.77 -5.75 1.30
C ASP A 218 -17.95 -6.14 0.04
N PRO A 219 -18.30 -7.25 -0.65
CA PRO A 219 -17.61 -7.69 -1.86
C PRO A 219 -17.59 -6.67 -3.02
N HIS A 220 -18.60 -5.82 -3.13
CA HIS A 220 -18.66 -4.77 -4.14
C HIS A 220 -17.70 -3.63 -3.80
N ALA A 221 -17.55 -3.33 -2.51
CA ALA A 221 -16.53 -2.38 -2.06
C ALA A 221 -15.11 -2.94 -2.30
N GLU A 222 -14.87 -4.23 -2.08
CA GLU A 222 -13.58 -4.88 -2.44
C GLU A 222 -13.30 -4.81 -3.94
N TRP A 223 -14.32 -5.06 -4.77
CA TRP A 223 -14.21 -4.88 -6.22
C TRP A 223 -13.83 -3.45 -6.58
N ASN A 224 -14.51 -2.46 -5.99
CA ASN A 224 -14.25 -1.05 -6.25
C ASN A 224 -12.84 -0.62 -5.84
N GLN A 225 -12.23 -1.26 -4.83
CA GLN A 225 -10.85 -0.99 -4.42
C GLN A 225 -9.80 -1.37 -5.47
N LEU A 226 -10.10 -2.28 -6.39
CA LEU A 226 -9.19 -2.60 -7.49
C LEU A 226 -9.03 -1.45 -8.48
N MET A 227 -10.02 -0.57 -8.54
CA MET A 227 -10.14 0.45 -9.57
C MET A 227 -9.61 1.79 -9.08
N VAL A 228 -8.98 2.53 -9.98
CA VAL A 228 -8.66 3.94 -9.80
C VAL A 228 -9.95 4.72 -9.60
N ASN A 229 -10.09 5.28 -8.40
CA ASN A 229 -11.22 6.12 -8.04
C ASN A 229 -10.71 7.44 -7.48
N SER A 230 -11.24 8.55 -8.01
CA SER A 230 -10.87 9.89 -7.60
C SER A 230 -11.21 10.20 -6.14
N ALA A 231 -12.24 9.56 -5.56
CA ALA A 231 -12.57 9.71 -4.16
C ALA A 231 -11.49 9.09 -3.25
N ASN A 232 -10.97 7.91 -3.61
CA ASN A 232 -9.85 7.26 -2.92
C ASN A 232 -8.56 8.08 -3.03
N GLN A 233 -8.27 8.58 -4.24
CA GLN A 233 -7.11 9.45 -4.48
C GLN A 233 -7.21 10.69 -3.59
N PHE A 234 -8.33 11.40 -3.64
CA PHE A 234 -8.57 12.58 -2.82
C PHE A 234 -8.41 12.33 -1.31
N SER A 235 -8.97 11.23 -0.79
CA SER A 235 -8.82 10.83 0.62
C SER A 235 -7.34 10.67 1.01
N ARG A 236 -6.56 10.01 0.16
CA ARG A 236 -5.16 9.65 0.45
C ARG A 236 -4.17 10.79 0.22
N THR A 237 -4.46 11.69 -0.72
CA THR A 237 -3.49 12.66 -1.23
C THR A 237 -3.85 14.12 -0.97
N GLY A 238 -5.10 14.40 -0.56
CA GLY A 238 -5.63 15.77 -0.57
C GLY A 238 -5.67 16.40 -1.98
N THR A 239 -5.63 17.74 -2.07
CA THR A 239 -5.63 18.50 -3.34
C THR A 239 -4.26 18.73 -3.93
N SER A 240 -3.19 18.25 -3.28
CA SER A 240 -1.88 18.18 -3.91
C SER A 240 -1.94 17.19 -5.06
N GLY A 241 -2.46 17.66 -6.20
CA GLY A 241 -2.49 16.96 -7.48
C GLY A 241 -1.09 16.79 -8.10
N ASP A 242 -0.04 16.91 -7.30
CA ASP A 242 1.32 16.55 -7.64
C ASP A 242 1.80 15.48 -6.64
N SER A 243 2.06 14.31 -7.21
CA SER A 243 3.07 13.30 -6.82
C SER A 243 2.93 12.39 -5.60
N SER A 244 1.87 12.43 -4.77
CA SER A 244 1.63 11.27 -3.88
C SER A 244 0.92 10.16 -4.64
N ILE A 245 1.68 9.11 -5.00
CA ILE A 245 1.15 7.97 -5.76
C ILE A 245 0.28 7.11 -4.83
N ALA A 246 -1.01 7.44 -4.73
CA ALA A 246 -1.98 6.52 -4.15
C ALA A 246 -2.25 5.44 -5.20
N TYR A 247 -1.46 4.38 -5.16
CA TYR A 247 -1.72 3.19 -5.95
C TYR A 247 -3.02 2.53 -5.48
N ASP A 248 -3.88 2.17 -6.43
CA ASP A 248 -5.07 1.34 -6.14
C ASP A 248 -4.67 -0.12 -5.93
N PHE A 249 -5.56 -0.94 -5.38
CA PHE A 249 -5.22 -2.29 -4.91
C PHE A 249 -4.88 -3.27 -6.03
N PHE A 250 -5.29 -2.98 -7.27
CA PHE A 250 -4.79 -3.70 -8.43
C PHE A 250 -3.37 -3.29 -8.79
N GLN A 251 -3.07 -1.99 -8.70
CA GLN A 251 -1.80 -1.43 -9.13
C GLN A 251 -0.69 -1.71 -8.12
N SER A 252 -0.98 -1.88 -6.82
CA SER A 252 0.02 -2.21 -5.81
C SER A 252 -0.44 -3.26 -4.81
N THR A 253 0.48 -4.15 -4.43
CA THR A 253 0.24 -5.29 -3.54
C THR A 253 1.51 -5.64 -2.76
N THR A 254 1.37 -6.27 -1.59
CA THR A 254 2.48 -6.83 -0.79
C THR A 254 2.71 -8.32 -1.07
N ILE A 255 1.96 -8.91 -2.02
CA ILE A 255 2.13 -10.29 -2.45
C ILE A 255 2.69 -10.30 -3.86
N TYR A 256 3.78 -11.07 -4.08
CA TYR A 256 4.31 -11.27 -5.43
C TYR A 256 3.33 -12.06 -6.30
N ASN A 257 2.97 -11.50 -7.46
CA ASN A 257 1.96 -12.06 -8.37
C ASN A 257 2.51 -12.43 -9.76
N GLY A 258 3.79 -12.78 -9.80
CA GLY A 258 4.51 -13.09 -11.02
C GLY A 258 5.15 -11.85 -11.65
N LYS A 259 5.79 -12.06 -12.80
CA LYS A 259 6.64 -11.06 -13.47
C LYS A 259 5.84 -9.94 -14.14
N SER A 260 4.72 -10.26 -14.76
CA SER A 260 3.93 -9.32 -15.54
C SER A 260 2.47 -9.74 -15.66
N ILE A 261 1.61 -8.79 -16.05
CA ILE A 261 0.24 -9.02 -16.50
C ILE A 261 0.16 -8.71 -17.98
N GLN A 262 -0.33 -9.67 -18.77
CA GLN A 262 -0.60 -9.47 -20.18
C GLN A 262 -2.09 -9.30 -20.43
N GLY A 263 -2.46 -8.47 -21.41
CA GLY A 263 -3.85 -8.25 -21.76
C GLY A 263 -4.07 -7.85 -23.20
N LYS A 264 -5.35 -7.78 -23.57
CA LYS A 264 -5.80 -7.36 -24.91
C LYS A 264 -6.88 -6.31 -24.79
N PHE A 265 -6.83 -5.33 -25.69
CA PHE A 265 -7.83 -4.30 -25.85
C PHE A 265 -8.86 -4.70 -26.91
N LYS A 266 -10.08 -4.15 -26.81
CA LYS A 266 -11.19 -4.34 -27.75
C LYS A 266 -10.84 -3.94 -29.19
N ASN A 267 -9.95 -2.96 -29.37
CA ASN A 267 -9.43 -2.53 -30.67
C ASN A 267 -8.40 -3.51 -31.30
N GLY A 268 -8.08 -4.62 -30.63
CA GLY A 268 -7.18 -5.67 -31.11
C GLY A 268 -5.71 -5.52 -30.69
N THR A 269 -5.31 -4.41 -30.06
CA THR A 269 -3.94 -4.26 -29.54
C THR A 269 -3.75 -5.06 -28.24
N SER A 270 -2.49 -5.35 -27.90
CA SER A 270 -2.12 -6.10 -26.69
C SER A 270 -1.12 -5.30 -25.87
N PHE A 271 -1.05 -5.59 -24.57
CA PHE A 271 -0.10 -4.96 -23.65
C PHE A 271 0.53 -5.98 -22.70
N GLU A 272 1.68 -5.59 -22.16
CA GLU A 272 2.32 -6.26 -21.04
C GLU A 272 2.72 -5.22 -19.99
N TRP A 273 2.20 -5.38 -18.78
CA TRP A 273 2.55 -4.58 -17.62
C TRP A 273 3.48 -5.38 -16.72
N VAL A 274 4.74 -4.98 -16.68
CA VAL A 274 5.79 -5.64 -15.88
C VAL A 274 5.73 -5.11 -14.45
N TYR A 275 5.68 -6.01 -13.48
CA TYR A 275 5.77 -5.63 -12.08
C TYR A 275 7.14 -5.06 -11.77
N LYS A 276 7.15 -4.03 -10.92
CA LYS A 276 8.34 -3.50 -10.26
C LYS A 276 8.19 -3.70 -8.75
N ALA A 277 9.31 -3.74 -8.05
CA ALA A 277 9.32 -3.77 -6.60
C ALA A 277 9.79 -2.44 -6.02
N GLY A 278 9.27 -2.12 -4.83
CA GLY A 278 9.69 -1.01 -3.98
C GLY A 278 9.94 -1.54 -2.58
N ALA A 279 10.96 -1.02 -1.90
CA ALA A 279 11.35 -1.48 -0.57
C ALA A 279 10.66 -0.63 0.51
N SER A 280 10.22 -1.27 1.59
CA SER A 280 9.63 -0.58 2.74
C SER A 280 10.68 0.04 3.68
N ILE A 281 11.97 -0.17 3.40
CA ILE A 281 13.11 0.31 4.17
C ILE A 281 14.30 0.62 3.25
N ASN A 282 15.29 1.33 3.79
CA ASN A 282 16.60 1.46 3.15
C ASN A 282 17.39 0.14 3.25
N LEU A 283 17.62 -0.52 2.11
CA LEU A 283 18.33 -1.80 2.02
C LEU A 283 19.86 -1.66 2.02
N THR A 284 20.37 -0.42 2.01
CA THR A 284 21.81 -0.12 2.04
C THR A 284 22.42 -0.23 3.43
N ASP A 285 21.59 -0.39 4.47
CA ASP A 285 22.04 -0.92 5.74
C ASP A 285 22.49 -2.36 5.53
N TYR A 286 23.75 -2.68 5.88
CA TYR A 286 24.34 -4.01 5.72
C TYR A 286 23.46 -5.12 6.31
N SER A 287 22.63 -4.78 7.29
CA SER A 287 21.60 -5.64 7.88
C SER A 287 20.62 -6.22 6.85
N TYR A 288 20.42 -5.61 5.68
CA TYR A 288 19.45 -6.09 4.68
C TYR A 288 20.09 -6.60 3.38
N THR A 289 21.42 -6.63 3.31
CA THR A 289 22.17 -7.09 2.12
C THR A 289 22.27 -8.62 2.00
N SER A 290 21.74 -9.36 2.98
CA SER A 290 21.75 -10.84 3.00
C SER A 290 20.51 -11.40 3.67
N ALA A 291 20.14 -12.63 3.31
CA ALA A 291 19.03 -13.36 3.92
C ALA A 291 19.14 -13.46 5.46
N LYS A 292 20.36 -13.72 5.97
CA LYS A 292 20.64 -13.80 7.40
C LYS A 292 20.42 -12.45 8.10
N GLY A 293 20.83 -11.37 7.45
CA GLY A 293 20.61 -10.02 7.97
C GLY A 293 19.13 -9.66 8.01
N ILE A 294 18.39 -9.94 6.93
CA ILE A 294 16.94 -9.71 6.87
C ILE A 294 16.22 -10.49 7.97
N LYS A 295 16.58 -11.77 8.19
CA LYS A 295 16.04 -12.57 9.29
C LYS A 295 16.21 -11.84 10.64
N LYS A 296 17.43 -11.39 10.94
CA LYS A 296 17.74 -10.67 12.18
C LYS A 296 16.93 -9.38 12.32
N GLY A 297 16.89 -8.56 11.28
CA GLY A 297 16.26 -7.24 11.33
C GLY A 297 14.73 -7.25 11.23
N ARG A 298 14.13 -8.27 10.60
CA ARG A 298 12.69 -8.27 10.27
C ARG A 298 11.89 -9.40 10.91
N VAL A 299 12.53 -10.52 11.24
CA VAL A 299 11.86 -11.70 11.84
C VAL A 299 12.10 -11.72 13.34
N THR A 300 13.36 -11.66 13.77
CA THR A 300 13.72 -11.75 15.21
C THR A 300 13.84 -10.38 15.89
N ASN A 301 13.81 -9.28 15.13
CA ASN A 301 14.01 -7.90 15.62
C ASN A 301 15.29 -7.74 16.48
N GLU A 302 16.33 -8.51 16.18
CA GLU A 302 17.64 -8.38 16.81
C GLU A 302 18.23 -7.01 16.45
N LYS A 303 18.76 -6.29 17.44
CA LYS A 303 19.60 -5.12 17.18
C LYS A 303 20.80 -5.57 16.35
N THR A 304 20.78 -5.27 15.06
CA THR A 304 21.97 -5.40 14.23
C THR A 304 22.95 -4.32 14.69
N SER A 305 24.21 -4.70 14.93
CA SER A 305 25.25 -3.72 15.19
C SER A 305 25.19 -2.70 14.07
N SER A 306 25.13 -1.40 14.38
CA SER A 306 25.14 -0.32 13.40
C SER A 306 26.45 -0.36 12.61
N VAL A 307 26.48 -1.21 11.59
CA VAL A 307 27.55 -1.27 10.60
C VAL A 307 27.35 -0.04 9.73
N LYS A 308 28.44 0.70 9.48
CA LYS A 308 28.49 1.87 8.58
C LYS A 308 27.48 1.68 7.44
N SER A 309 26.41 2.47 7.42
CA SER A 309 25.57 2.59 6.22
C SER A 309 26.49 2.85 5.04
N LEU A 310 26.21 2.29 3.87
CA LEU A 310 26.83 2.78 2.65
C LEU A 310 26.37 4.25 2.51
N SER A 311 27.21 5.19 2.92
CA SER A 311 26.82 6.59 3.04
C SER A 311 26.50 7.17 1.68
N VAL A 312 25.21 7.34 1.40
CA VAL A 312 24.70 8.18 0.30
C VAL A 312 25.14 9.63 0.47
N ASN A 313 25.42 10.05 1.72
CA ASN A 313 25.80 11.42 2.09
C ASN A 313 27.11 11.92 1.47
N ASN A 314 28.00 11.05 0.99
CA ASN A 314 29.27 11.48 0.37
C ASN A 314 29.16 11.72 -1.14
N LEU A 315 27.97 11.56 -1.74
CA LEU A 315 27.72 11.75 -3.18
C LEU A 315 26.72 12.88 -3.46
N ILE A 316 26.14 13.48 -2.43
CA ILE A 316 25.29 14.68 -2.54
C ILE A 316 26.20 15.90 -2.31
N PRO A 317 26.34 16.84 -3.26
CA PRO A 317 27.09 18.07 -3.02
C PRO A 317 26.54 18.81 -1.79
N GLU A 318 27.43 19.35 -0.96
CA GLU A 318 27.12 20.03 0.32
C GLU A 318 26.23 21.31 0.16
N SER A 319 25.87 21.65 -1.08
CA SER A 319 24.94 22.72 -1.44
C SER A 319 23.46 22.38 -1.25
N ILE A 320 23.09 21.16 -0.83
CA ILE A 320 21.69 20.77 -0.53
C ILE A 320 21.55 20.54 0.97
N LYS A 321 21.76 21.57 1.79
CA LYS A 321 21.16 21.62 3.13
C LYS A 321 19.72 22.04 2.97
N ILE A 322 18.81 21.09 3.16
CA ILE A 322 17.37 21.34 3.19
C ILE A 322 17.10 22.10 4.50
N THR A 323 16.96 23.42 4.41
CA THR A 323 16.19 24.15 5.42
C THR A 323 14.76 23.65 5.28
N GLU A 324 14.21 23.07 6.35
CA GLU A 324 12.80 22.77 6.44
C GLU A 324 12.05 24.09 6.17
N VAL A 325 11.50 24.22 4.96
CA VAL A 325 10.67 25.37 4.63
C VAL A 325 9.35 25.11 5.33
N GLU A 326 9.24 25.56 6.58
CA GLU A 326 7.93 25.89 7.15
C GLU A 326 7.22 26.75 6.10
N GLY A 327 6.19 26.18 5.49
CA GLY A 327 5.41 26.88 4.47
C GLY A 327 4.95 28.21 5.06
N ALA A 328 5.31 29.31 4.40
CA ALA A 328 4.92 30.64 4.84
C ALA A 328 3.41 30.68 5.14
N PRO A 329 2.99 31.09 6.36
CA PRO A 329 1.58 31.22 6.67
C PRO A 329 1.01 32.34 5.79
N GLY A 330 0.15 32.01 4.83
CA GLY A 330 -0.62 33.01 4.10
C GLY A 330 -0.67 32.92 2.57
N SER A 331 -0.17 31.87 1.91
CA SER A 331 -0.50 31.70 0.48
C SER A 331 -1.90 31.09 0.35
N PRO A 332 -2.88 31.76 -0.30
CA PRO A 332 -4.23 31.24 -0.45
C PRO A 332 -4.20 30.03 -1.40
N ARG A 333 -4.10 28.83 -0.83
CA ARG A 333 -4.35 27.59 -1.58
C ARG A 333 -5.83 27.60 -1.96
N SER A 334 -6.08 27.45 -3.25
CA SER A 334 -7.40 27.65 -3.86
C SER A 334 -8.45 26.67 -3.31
N ASN A 335 -9.64 27.17 -2.96
CA ASN A 335 -10.83 26.37 -2.58
C ASN A 335 -11.46 25.60 -3.76
N ILE A 336 -10.70 25.34 -4.83
CA ILE A 336 -11.20 24.64 -6.02
C ILE A 336 -11.30 23.14 -5.69
N PRO A 337 -12.46 22.49 -5.91
CA PRO A 337 -12.58 21.03 -5.79
C PRO A 337 -11.55 20.30 -6.62
N TYR A 338 -11.16 19.11 -6.16
CA TYR A 338 -10.24 18.21 -6.86
C TYR A 338 -10.61 18.06 -8.35
N ARG A 339 -9.62 17.94 -9.24
CA ARG A 339 -9.83 17.99 -10.71
C ARG A 339 -10.88 17.01 -11.24
N SER A 340 -11.09 15.90 -10.54
CA SER A 340 -12.06 14.87 -10.91
C SER A 340 -13.46 15.03 -10.33
N TYR A 341 -13.67 16.02 -9.44
CA TYR A 341 -15.01 16.39 -8.97
C TYR A 341 -15.56 17.55 -9.82
N PRO A 342 -16.91 17.71 -9.88
CA PRO A 342 -17.50 18.86 -10.54
C PRO A 342 -16.95 20.17 -9.97
N ARG A 343 -16.71 21.15 -10.86
CA ARG A 343 -16.10 22.45 -10.51
C ARG A 343 -17.11 23.47 -9.96
N ASN A 344 -18.38 23.09 -9.82
CA ASN A 344 -19.50 23.93 -9.41
C ASN A 344 -20.16 23.45 -8.10
N PRO A 345 -19.40 23.31 -7.00
CA PRO A 345 -19.99 22.98 -5.71
C PRO A 345 -20.86 24.14 -5.22
N VAL A 346 -22.02 23.82 -4.63
CA VAL A 346 -22.86 24.80 -3.93
C VAL A 346 -22.25 25.16 -2.57
N VAL A 347 -21.53 24.23 -1.93
CA VAL A 347 -20.71 24.51 -0.75
C VAL A 347 -19.36 23.81 -0.81
N VAL A 348 -18.36 24.43 -0.20
CA VAL A 348 -17.04 23.85 0.06
C VAL A 348 -16.64 24.23 1.48
N GLN A 349 -16.13 23.26 2.24
CA GLN A 349 -15.59 23.53 3.57
C GLN A 349 -14.34 24.40 3.50
N SER A 350 -14.17 25.29 4.47
CA SER A 350 -12.95 26.07 4.64
C SER A 350 -11.71 25.16 4.71
N ASN A 351 -10.58 25.60 4.15
CA ASN A 351 -9.34 24.81 4.07
C ASN A 351 -9.53 23.46 3.37
N PHE A 352 -10.43 23.40 2.38
CA PHE A 352 -10.69 22.16 1.64
C PHE A 352 -9.38 21.52 1.20
N SER A 353 -9.22 20.24 1.54
CA SER A 353 -8.09 19.38 1.19
C SER A 353 -6.74 19.69 1.86
N VAL A 354 -6.70 20.70 2.72
CA VAL A 354 -5.64 20.88 3.73
C VAL A 354 -6.14 20.42 5.10
N GLY A 355 -7.44 20.50 5.35
CA GLY A 355 -8.07 20.01 6.58
C GLY A 355 -9.60 20.05 6.59
N GLY A 356 -10.23 20.77 5.65
CA GLY A 356 -11.64 20.60 5.32
C GLY A 356 -11.84 19.49 4.29
N THR A 357 -12.92 18.73 4.40
CA THR A 357 -13.15 17.52 3.59
C THR A 357 -14.52 17.52 2.92
N VAL A 358 -15.41 18.43 3.29
CA VAL A 358 -16.79 18.44 2.81
C VAL A 358 -16.96 19.34 1.58
N SER A 359 -17.59 18.80 0.53
CA SER A 359 -18.16 19.57 -0.56
C SER A 359 -19.59 19.13 -0.85
N GLY A 360 -20.40 20.04 -1.37
CA GLY A 360 -21.81 19.78 -1.66
C GLY A 360 -22.17 20.23 -3.07
N TYR A 361 -23.03 19.46 -3.73
CA TYR A 361 -23.48 19.67 -5.11
C TYR A 361 -25.00 19.52 -5.18
N VAL A 362 -25.62 20.16 -6.16
CA VAL A 362 -27.03 19.92 -6.50
C VAL A 362 -27.10 19.51 -7.96
N LEU A 363 -27.70 18.34 -8.20
CA LEU A 363 -28.05 17.85 -9.52
C LEU A 363 -29.48 18.32 -9.80
N GLU A 364 -29.60 19.52 -10.39
CA GLU A 364 -30.89 20.22 -10.56
C GLU A 364 -31.88 19.41 -11.38
N ASP A 365 -31.40 18.78 -12.47
CA ASP A 365 -32.22 17.95 -13.36
C ASP A 365 -32.83 16.72 -12.67
N GLU A 366 -32.23 16.28 -11.55
CA GLU A 366 -32.67 15.11 -10.79
C GLU A 366 -33.34 15.49 -9.45
N SER A 367 -33.31 16.78 -9.07
CA SER A 367 -33.72 17.24 -7.74
C SER A 367 -33.00 16.48 -6.61
N ILE A 368 -31.70 16.21 -6.80
CA ILE A 368 -30.85 15.49 -5.83
C ILE A 368 -29.73 16.41 -5.33
N GLY A 369 -29.56 16.49 -4.02
CA GLY A 369 -28.34 17.03 -3.40
C GLY A 369 -27.31 15.92 -3.19
N VAL A 370 -26.04 16.18 -3.45
CA VAL A 370 -24.93 15.26 -3.14
C VAL A 370 -23.99 15.93 -2.14
N LEU A 371 -23.80 15.31 -0.98
CA LEU A 371 -22.84 15.73 0.04
C LEU A 371 -21.65 14.76 0.01
N SER A 372 -20.51 15.23 -0.49
CA SER A 372 -19.28 14.44 -0.57
C SER A 372 -18.48 14.60 0.72
N ILE A 373 -18.16 13.47 1.36
CA ILE A 373 -17.34 13.38 2.57
C ILE A 373 -16.33 12.23 2.38
N PRO A 374 -15.26 12.44 1.62
CA PRO A 374 -14.28 11.42 1.27
C PRO A 374 -13.31 11.06 2.42
N ASN A 375 -13.30 11.80 3.53
CA ASN A 375 -12.70 11.38 4.80
C ASN A 375 -13.21 12.23 5.98
N PHE A 376 -13.03 11.73 7.20
CA PHE A 376 -13.43 12.41 8.45
C PHE A 376 -12.26 13.11 9.17
N ALA A 377 -11.07 13.15 8.57
CA ALA A 377 -9.87 13.66 9.22
C ALA A 377 -9.95 15.19 9.40
N ALA A 378 -10.31 15.63 10.60
CA ALA A 378 -10.17 17.02 11.01
C ALA A 378 -8.81 17.22 11.69
N ASN A 379 -7.83 17.77 10.96
CA ASN A 379 -6.50 18.03 11.52
C ASN A 379 -6.43 19.25 12.47
N SER A 380 -7.56 19.88 12.78
CA SER A 380 -7.65 20.92 13.81
C SER A 380 -9.09 21.10 14.32
N LEU A 381 -9.24 21.65 15.53
CA LEU A 381 -10.54 22.05 16.09
C LEU A 381 -11.25 23.09 15.22
N ALA A 382 -10.50 23.98 14.57
CA ALA A 382 -11.05 24.97 13.65
C ALA A 382 -11.67 24.30 12.42
N ASN A 383 -11.03 23.27 11.87
CA ASN A 383 -11.57 22.51 10.74
C ASN A 383 -12.75 21.62 11.17
N ALA A 384 -12.71 21.04 12.37
CA ALA A 384 -13.87 20.32 12.92
C ALA A 384 -15.10 21.23 13.07
N ALA A 385 -14.89 22.49 13.50
CA ALA A 385 -15.98 23.46 13.65
C ALA A 385 -16.64 23.82 12.31
N THR A 386 -15.84 24.01 11.24
CA THR A 386 -16.39 24.38 9.93
C THR A 386 -17.13 23.24 9.24
N PHE A 387 -16.83 21.98 9.57
CA PHE A 387 -17.52 20.81 9.01
C PHE A 387 -19.04 20.89 9.19
N SER A 388 -19.49 21.07 10.44
CA SER A 388 -20.93 21.10 10.77
C SER A 388 -21.62 22.28 10.09
N ASP A 389 -20.94 23.41 9.98
CA ASP A 389 -21.51 24.61 9.35
C ASP A 389 -21.59 24.47 7.83
N THR A 390 -20.61 23.83 7.19
CA THR A 390 -20.67 23.47 5.76
C THR A 390 -21.82 22.50 5.49
N VAL A 391 -22.04 21.48 6.33
CA VAL A 391 -23.17 20.56 6.20
C VAL A 391 -24.52 21.28 6.35
N LYS A 392 -24.66 22.17 7.35
CA LYS A 392 -25.88 22.99 7.52
C LYS A 392 -26.11 23.88 6.30
N SER A 393 -25.05 24.50 5.78
CA SER A 393 -25.11 25.35 4.59
C SER A 393 -25.54 24.54 3.36
N PHE A 394 -24.99 23.34 3.18
CA PHE A 394 -25.39 22.42 2.12
C PHE A 394 -26.89 22.10 2.20
N ILE A 395 -27.39 21.69 3.37
CA ILE A 395 -28.80 21.36 3.56
C ILE A 395 -29.70 22.56 3.21
N LYS A 396 -29.28 23.78 3.57
CA LYS A 396 -30.00 25.00 3.19
C LYS A 396 -30.02 25.19 1.67
N GLN A 397 -28.91 25.01 0.99
CA GLN A 397 -28.82 25.19 -0.46
C GLN A 397 -29.57 24.10 -1.22
N ALA A 398 -29.46 22.83 -0.81
CA ALA A 398 -30.24 21.73 -1.37
C ALA A 398 -31.75 21.99 -1.25
N LYS A 399 -32.21 22.50 -0.10
CA LYS A 399 -33.62 22.90 0.10
C LYS A 399 -34.03 24.05 -0.83
N SER A 400 -33.22 25.11 -0.93
CA SER A 400 -33.51 26.24 -1.81
C SER A 400 -33.57 25.84 -3.29
N ALA A 401 -32.83 24.80 -3.67
CA ALA A 401 -32.86 24.21 -5.01
C ALA A 401 -33.95 23.14 -5.18
N ASN A 402 -34.89 23.02 -4.23
CA ASN A 402 -35.97 22.03 -4.24
C ASN A 402 -35.51 20.57 -4.34
N ALA A 403 -34.30 20.25 -3.86
CA ALA A 403 -33.84 18.88 -3.83
C ALA A 403 -34.75 18.03 -2.92
N THR A 404 -35.22 16.90 -3.45
CA THR A 404 -36.13 15.98 -2.76
C THR A 404 -35.40 14.86 -2.04
N LYS A 405 -34.13 14.63 -2.41
CA LYS A 405 -33.26 13.60 -1.82
C LYS A 405 -31.86 14.17 -1.61
N ILE A 406 -31.17 13.63 -0.61
CA ILE A 406 -29.75 13.87 -0.37
C ILE A 406 -29.02 12.53 -0.43
N VAL A 407 -28.03 12.44 -1.30
CA VAL A 407 -27.03 11.37 -1.31
C VAL A 407 -25.86 11.83 -0.43
N ILE A 408 -25.50 11.03 0.55
CA ILE A 408 -24.26 11.21 1.31
C ILE A 408 -23.21 10.31 0.66
N ASP A 409 -22.31 10.92 -0.09
CA ASP A 409 -21.23 10.22 -0.76
C ASP A 409 -20.05 10.04 0.20
N LEU A 410 -19.90 8.82 0.70
CA LEU A 410 -18.77 8.38 1.54
C LEU A 410 -17.75 7.58 0.72
N SER A 411 -17.80 7.64 -0.61
CA SER A 411 -16.81 6.97 -1.45
C SER A 411 -15.41 7.44 -1.07
N GLY A 412 -14.50 6.48 -0.88
CA GLY A 412 -13.11 6.74 -0.46
C GLY A 412 -12.91 7.14 1.00
N ASN A 413 -13.98 7.24 1.79
CA ASN A 413 -13.89 7.45 3.23
C ASN A 413 -13.48 6.16 3.95
N GLY A 414 -12.35 6.19 4.65
CA GLY A 414 -11.82 5.06 5.39
C GLY A 414 -12.52 4.80 6.73
N GLY A 415 -13.47 5.65 7.12
CA GLY A 415 -14.14 5.59 8.41
C GLY A 415 -13.23 6.01 9.57
N GLU A 416 -12.16 6.78 9.29
CA GLU A 416 -11.19 7.17 10.32
C GLU A 416 -11.91 7.81 11.53
N PRO A 417 -11.39 7.63 12.76
CA PRO A 417 -11.98 8.27 13.93
C PRO A 417 -12.10 9.77 13.67
N PHE A 418 -13.28 10.34 13.89
CA PHE A 418 -13.43 11.78 14.03
C PHE A 418 -12.52 12.18 15.20
N SER A 419 -11.33 12.68 14.90
CA SER A 419 -10.29 12.91 15.91
C SER A 419 -10.71 14.07 16.80
N SER A 420 -11.49 13.77 17.84
CA SER A 420 -11.39 14.50 19.08
C SER A 420 -9.94 14.33 19.58
N PRO A 421 -9.26 15.39 20.04
CA PRO A 421 -7.87 15.33 20.51
C PRO A 421 -7.61 14.42 21.72
N LEU A 422 -8.55 13.54 22.08
CA LEU A 422 -8.46 12.55 23.15
C LEU A 422 -8.26 11.11 22.66
N THR A 423 -8.11 10.86 21.36
CA THR A 423 -7.79 9.51 20.87
C THR A 423 -6.30 9.19 21.03
N CYS A 424 -5.96 8.41 22.05
CA CYS A 424 -4.66 7.74 22.14
C CYS A 424 -4.55 6.69 21.02
N SER A 425 -3.99 7.06 19.88
CA SER A 425 -3.40 6.08 18.96
C SER A 425 -2.15 5.51 19.63
N VAL A 426 -2.22 4.26 20.09
CA VAL A 426 -1.02 3.51 20.47
C VAL A 426 -0.31 3.08 19.19
N ASN A 427 0.43 4.01 18.61
CA ASN A 427 1.39 3.70 17.57
C ASN A 427 2.63 3.15 18.29
N SER A 428 2.74 1.82 18.41
CA SER A 428 3.89 1.20 19.07
C SER A 428 5.11 1.20 18.14
N SER A 429 5.65 2.39 17.84
CA SER A 429 7.06 2.54 17.50
C SER A 429 7.87 2.45 18.79
N LEU A 430 7.96 1.25 19.36
CA LEU A 430 8.77 0.99 20.55
C LEU A 430 10.26 0.99 20.16
N GLY A 431 10.80 2.19 19.97
CA GLY A 431 12.19 2.47 20.27
C GLY A 431 12.44 2.20 21.74
N SER A 432 13.53 1.48 22.03
CA SER A 432 13.88 1.01 23.37
C SER A 432 13.90 2.13 24.41
N ASN A 433 13.07 2.03 25.45
CA ASN A 433 13.45 2.16 26.86
C ASN A 433 12.26 1.86 27.79
N ARG A 434 12.43 0.81 28.61
CA ARG A 434 11.75 0.37 29.87
C ARG A 434 10.24 0.67 30.09
N PRO A 435 9.48 -0.30 30.64
CA PRO A 435 8.06 -0.11 30.94
C PRO A 435 7.86 0.83 32.13
N HIS A 436 7.18 1.96 31.91
CA HIS A 436 6.53 2.72 32.97
C HIS A 436 5.08 2.21 33.08
N TYR A 437 4.72 1.71 34.27
CA TYR A 437 3.33 1.43 34.61
C TYR A 437 2.58 2.77 34.72
N PHE A 438 1.44 2.89 34.04
CA PHE A 438 0.51 4.02 34.21
C PHE A 438 -0.72 3.54 34.97
N GLU A 439 -0.96 4.14 36.14
CA GLU A 439 -2.14 3.96 36.97
C GLU A 439 -3.22 4.93 36.50
N LEU A 440 -4.39 4.40 36.13
CA LEU A 440 -5.55 5.18 35.69
C LEU A 440 -6.36 5.60 36.92
N VAL A 441 -6.27 6.87 37.31
CA VAL A 441 -7.16 7.47 38.31
C VAL A 441 -8.28 8.22 37.59
N LEU A 442 -9.49 7.67 37.66
CA LEU A 442 -10.71 8.32 37.19
C LEU A 442 -11.23 9.24 38.30
N TYR A 443 -11.31 10.54 38.03
CA TYR A 443 -12.04 11.46 38.90
C TYR A 443 -13.52 11.51 38.47
N PRO A 444 -14.46 11.39 39.42
CA PRO A 444 -15.87 11.57 39.12
C PRO A 444 -16.18 13.05 38.84
N SER A 445 -17.14 13.24 37.93
CA SER A 445 -17.64 14.49 37.34
C SER A 445 -17.98 15.60 38.32
#